data_AF-A0A067FN76-F1
#
_entry.id   AF-A0A067FN76-F1
#
_cell.length_a   1.000
_cell.length_b   1.000
_cell.length_c   1.000
_cell.angle_alpha   90.00
_cell.angle_beta   90.00
_cell.angle_gamma   90.00
#
_symmetry.space_group_name_H-M   'P 1'
#
loop_
_entity.id
_entity.type
_entity.pdbx_description
1 polymer ?
#
loop_
_entity_poly.entity_id
_entity_poly.type
_entity_poly.pdbx_seq_one_letter_code
_entity_poly.pdbx_strand_id
1 'polypeptide(L)' 'VAFAKRALNDPNLRMAHTVHKVSSLLGGVFFIADDVFPETPYLHAAWHLAAAVGVGTCNKLLE' A
#
# COMPACT_ATOMS: atom_id res chain seq x y z
N VAL A 1 -14.50 2.86 -6.53
CA VAL A 1 -14.70 2.24 -7.87
C VAL A 1 -14.37 3.20 -9.02
N ALA A 2 -14.74 4.49 -8.95
CA ALA A 2 -14.41 5.48 -9.99
C ALA A 2 -12.90 5.59 -10.28
N PHE A 3 -12.06 5.56 -9.25
CA PHE A 3 -10.60 5.63 -9.35
C PHE A 3 -9.97 4.44 -10.08
N ALA A 4 -10.32 3.21 -9.70
CA ALA A 4 -9.87 2.00 -10.38
C ALA A 4 -10.21 2.04 -11.89
N LYS A 5 -11.36 2.62 -12.24
CA LYS A 5 -11.80 2.79 -13.62
C LYS A 5 -10.97 3.84 -14.39
N ARG A 6 -10.55 4.91 -13.70
CA ARG A 6 -9.66 5.96 -14.25
C ARG A 6 -8.23 5.43 -14.43
N ALA A 7 -7.72 4.70 -13.45
CA ALA A 7 -6.41 4.05 -13.47
C ALA A 7 -6.26 2.98 -14.57
N LEU A 8 -7.35 2.43 -15.11
CA LEU A 8 -7.28 1.55 -16.28
C LEU A 8 -6.94 2.29 -17.58
N ASN A 9 -7.24 3.59 -17.66
CA ASN A 9 -7.10 4.39 -18.88
C ASN A 9 -5.90 5.35 -18.82
N ASP A 10 -5.41 5.70 -17.63
CA ASP A 10 -4.23 6.55 -17.44
C ASP A 10 -3.04 5.73 -16.89
N PRO A 11 -1.94 5.58 -17.66
CA PRO A 11 -0.76 4.83 -17.23
C PRO A 11 -0.08 5.37 -15.96
N ASN A 12 -0.07 6.68 -15.74
CA ASN A 12 0.53 7.30 -14.55
C ASN A 12 -0.33 7.03 -13.31
N LEU A 13 -1.65 7.12 -13.48
CA LEU A 13 -2.61 6.82 -12.44
C LEU A 13 -2.65 5.31 -12.13
N ARG A 14 -2.42 4.46 -13.14
CA ARG A 14 -2.29 3.00 -13.00
C ARG A 14 -1.12 2.62 -12.11
N MET A 15 0.02 3.26 -12.31
CA MET A 15 1.21 3.00 -11.49
C MET A 15 0.97 3.42 -10.03
N ALA A 16 0.44 4.62 -9.81
CA ALA A 16 0.09 5.09 -8.46
C ALA A 16 -0.94 4.16 -7.77
N HIS A 17 -1.98 3.74 -8.49
CA HIS A 17 -2.96 2.76 -8.01
C HIS A 17 -2.30 1.42 -7.65
N THR A 18 -1.36 0.95 -8.48
CA THR A 18 -0.73 -0.36 -8.28
C THR A 18 0.17 -0.33 -7.05
N VAL A 19 0.98 0.71 -6.89
CA VAL A 19 1.80 0.93 -5.68
C VAL A 19 0.90 1.02 -4.46
N HIS A 20 -0.15 1.86 -4.48
CA HIS A 20 -1.10 1.99 -3.39
C HIS A 20 -1.67 0.62 -2.96
N LYS A 21 -2.17 -0.15 -3.93
CA LYS A 21 -2.76 -1.48 -3.68
C LYS A 21 -1.75 -2.47 -3.08
N VAL A 22 -0.55 -2.57 -3.68
CA VAL A 22 0.47 -3.52 -3.21
C VAL A 22 0.96 -3.13 -1.82
N SER A 23 1.19 -1.84 -1.58
CA SER A 23 1.56 -1.31 -0.27
C SER A 23 0.49 -1.58 0.79
N SER A 24 -0.80 -1.39 0.48
CA SER A 24 -1.89 -1.72 1.40
C SER A 24 -1.96 -3.22 1.71
N LEU A 25 -1.78 -4.08 0.70
CA LEU A 25 -1.78 -5.53 0.89
C LEU A 25 -0.59 -5.99 1.74
N LEU A 26 0.62 -5.57 1.39
CA LEU A 26 1.84 -5.90 2.14
C LEU A 26 1.78 -5.37 3.56
N GLY A 27 1.29 -4.15 3.73
CA GLY A 27 1.02 -3.60 5.03
C GLY A 27 0.11 -4.54 5.84
N GLY A 28 -1.09 -4.84 5.34
CA GLY A 28 -2.02 -5.70 6.07
C GLY A 28 -1.44 -7.05 6.45
N VAL A 29 -0.61 -7.65 5.58
CA VAL A 29 0.13 -8.88 5.88
C VAL A 29 1.13 -8.67 7.01
N PHE A 30 1.95 -7.62 6.97
CA PHE A 30 2.93 -7.33 8.03
C PHE A 30 2.27 -7.02 9.37
N PHE A 31 1.13 -6.31 9.37
CA PHE A 31 0.35 -6.04 10.58
C PHE A 31 -0.11 -7.35 11.25
N ILE A 32 -0.72 -8.25 10.48
CA ILE A 32 -1.17 -9.55 11.00
C ILE A 32 0.03 -10.41 11.42
N ALA A 33 1.12 -10.39 10.65
CA ALA A 33 2.31 -11.17 10.95
C ALA A 33 3.01 -10.72 12.25
N ASP A 34 2.99 -9.41 12.55
CA ASP A 34 3.55 -8.84 13.79
C ASP A 34 2.92 -9.48 15.03
N ASP A 35 1.60 -9.70 14.99
CA ASP A 35 0.85 -10.37 16.07
C ASP A 35 1.08 -11.89 16.12
N VAL A 36 1.20 -12.55 14.96
CA VAL A 36 1.33 -14.01 14.86
C VAL A 36 2.76 -14.48 15.14
N PHE A 37 3.77 -13.68 14.81
CA PHE A 37 5.19 -14.02 14.91
C PHE A 37 5.97 -12.98 15.74
N PRO A 38 5.71 -12.87 17.06
CA PRO A 38 6.26 -11.80 17.90
C PRO A 38 7.80 -11.83 18.03
N GLU A 39 8.43 -12.97 17.76
CA GLU A 39 9.88 -13.15 17.78
C GLU A 39 10.56 -12.69 16.47
N THR A 40 9.79 -12.45 15.41
CA THR A 40 10.35 -12.02 14.11
C THR A 40 10.60 -10.51 14.14
N PRO A 41 11.86 -10.06 14.11
CA PRO A 41 12.15 -8.65 14.23
C PRO A 41 11.69 -7.87 13.01
N TYR A 42 11.38 -6.59 13.22
CA TYR A 42 11.07 -5.59 12.19
C TYR A 42 9.73 -5.73 11.45
N LEU A 43 8.85 -6.68 11.79
CA LEU A 43 7.52 -6.78 11.16
C LEU A 43 6.70 -5.50 11.34
N HIS A 44 6.66 -4.95 12.57
CA HIS A 44 6.05 -3.65 12.85
C HIS A 44 6.62 -2.49 12.02
N ALA A 45 7.95 -2.46 11.86
CA ALA A 45 8.61 -1.44 11.06
C ALA A 45 8.31 -1.61 9.56
N ALA A 46 8.22 -2.84 9.08
CA ALA A 46 7.84 -3.16 7.71
C ALA A 46 6.38 -2.78 7.42
N TRP A 47 5.47 -2.98 8.37
CA TRP A 47 4.10 -2.46 8.33
C TRP A 47 4.09 -0.94 8.15
N HIS A 48 4.79 -0.20 9.01
CA HIS A 48 4.85 1.26 8.90
C HIS A 48 5.47 1.74 7.59
N LEU A 49 6.52 1.09 7.11
CA LEU A 49 7.16 1.42 5.84
C LEU A 49 6.20 1.21 4.66
N ALA A 50 5.51 0.06 4.61
CA ALA A 50 4.52 -0.23 3.58
C ALA A 50 3.37 0.79 3.60
N ALA A 51 2.89 1.15 4.80
CA ALA A 51 1.85 2.17 4.97
C ALA A 51 2.32 3.56 4.48
N ALA A 52 3.55 3.97 4.81
CA ALA A 52 4.11 5.25 4.36
C ALA A 52 4.22 5.34 2.82
N VAL A 53 4.69 4.27 2.17
CA VAL A 53 4.74 4.18 0.70
C VAL A 53 3.33 4.27 0.11
N GLY A 54 2.36 3.56 0.68
CA GLY A 54 0.97 3.60 0.25
C GLY A 54 0.35 4.99 0.36
N VAL A 55 0.54 5.68 1.49
CA VAL A 55 0.05 7.04 1.73
C VAL A 55 0.70 8.06 0.79
N GLY A 56 1.99 7.87 0.45
CA GLY A 56 2.70 8.74 -0.50
C GLY A 56 2.07 8.79 -1.89
N THR A 57 1.26 7.78 -2.26
CA THR A 57 0.54 7.79 -3.53
C THR A 57 -0.73 8.65 -3.51
N CYS A 58 -1.30 8.95 -2.32
CA CYS A 58 -2.64 9.53 -2.18
C CYS A 58 -2.85 10.84 -2.93
N ASN A 59 -1.86 11.75 -2.95
CA ASN A 59 -1.97 13.00 -3.69
C ASN A 59 -2.23 12.76 -5.19
N LYS A 60 -1.58 11.74 -5.74
CA LYS A 60 -1.74 11.32 -7.15
C LYS A 60 -3.04 10.55 -7.40
N LEU A 61 -3.71 10.09 -6.34
CA LEU A 61 -5.03 9.43 -6.43
C LEU A 61 -6.18 10.44 -6.32
N LEU A 62 -5.91 11.65 -5.81
CA LEU A 62 -6.90 12.71 -5.59
C LEU A 62 -6.98 13.75 -6.73
N GLU A 63 -5.99 13.78 -7.64
CA GLU A 63 -6.07 14.44 -8.96
C GLU A 63 -7.03 13.72 -9.93
#